data_AF-A0A7S8DG26-F1
#
_entry.id   AF-A0A7S8DG26-F1
#
_cell.length_a   1.000
_cell.length_b   1.000
_cell.length_c   1.000
_cell.angle_alpha   90.00
_cell.angle_beta   90.00
_cell.angle_gamma   90.00
#
_symmetry.space_group_name_H-M   'P 1'
#
loop_
_entity.id
_entity.type
_entity.pdbx_description
1 polymer ?
#
loop_
_entity_poly.entity_id
_entity_poly.type
_entity_poly.pdbx_seq_one_letter_code
_entity_poly.pdbx_strand_id
1 'polypeptide(L)' 'MSPNPQLRRQVINIYKELLYLGREYPLGFDYFRPRLHKAFISKAGERDEDKIRKGIAQAEFVKKEIEAL' A
#
# COMPACT_ATOMS: atom_id res chain seq x y z
N MET A 1 12.66 -18.60 -6.21
CA MET A 1 13.24 -17.32 -5.79
C MET A 1 12.64 -16.92 -4.46
N SER A 2 13.48 -16.62 -3.46
CA SER A 2 13.03 -16.12 -2.16
C SER A 2 12.59 -14.64 -2.29
N PRO A 3 11.55 -14.18 -1.58
CA PRO A 3 11.13 -12.79 -1.62
C PRO A 3 12.25 -11.85 -1.15
N ASN A 4 12.46 -10.75 -1.88
CA ASN A 4 13.44 -9.73 -1.49
C ASN A 4 13.03 -9.08 -0.14
N PRO A 5 13.82 -9.22 0.92
CA PRO A 5 13.44 -8.76 2.25
C PRO A 5 13.34 -7.22 2.35
N GLN A 6 14.12 -6.49 1.54
CA GLN A 6 14.08 -5.02 1.53
C GLN A 6 12.78 -4.52 0.91
N LEU A 7 12.40 -5.07 -0.24
CA LEU A 7 11.13 -4.74 -0.90
C LEU A 7 9.93 -5.12 -0.01
N ARG A 8 9.99 -6.28 0.66
CA ARG A 8 8.95 -6.68 1.62
C ARG A 8 8.78 -5.65 2.73
N ARG A 9 9.88 -5.14 3.30
CA ARG A 9 9.83 -4.10 4.34
C ARG A 9 9.20 -2.80 3.82
N GLN A 10 9.56 -2.37 2.62
CA GLN A 10 8.98 -1.16 2.00
C GLN A 10 7.47 -1.31 1.81
N VAL A 11 6.99 -2.45 1.27
CA VAL A 11 5.55 -2.73 1.11
C VAL A 11 4.82 -2.67 2.46
N ILE A 12 5.39 -3.26 3.51
CA ILE A 12 4.79 -3.24 4.86
C ILE A 12 4.73 -1.82 5.41
N ASN A 13 5.78 -1.01 5.22
CA ASN A 13 5.82 0.36 5.70
C ASN A 13 4.74 1.22 5.03
N ILE A 14 4.69 1.25 3.69
CA ILE A 14 3.70 2.07 2.98
C ILE A 14 2.26 1.60 3.25
N TYR A 15 2.03 0.30 3.44
CA TYR A 15 0.72 -0.21 3.88
C TYR A 15 0.29 0.37 5.24
N LYS A 16 1.21 0.42 6.21
CA LYS A 16 0.93 0.99 7.53
C LYS A 16 0.72 2.49 7.49
N GLU A 17 1.49 3.21 6.68
CA GLU A 17 1.33 4.65 6.49
C GLU A 17 -0.04 4.98 5.87
N LEU A 18 -0.42 4.26 4.81
CA LEU A 18 -1.74 4.42 4.20
C LEU A 18 -2.87 4.08 5.17
N LEU A 19 -2.74 3.04 6.01
CA LEU A 19 -3.72 2.75 7.06
C LEU A 19 -3.81 3.87 8.10
N TYR A 20 -2.70 4.51 8.43
CA TYR A 20 -2.68 5.63 9.37
C TYR A 20 -3.42 6.83 8.79
N LEU A 21 -3.07 7.26 7.57
CA LEU A 21 -3.73 8.36 6.87
C LEU A 21 -5.22 8.09 6.63
N GLY A 22 -5.56 6.83 6.33
CA GLY A 22 -6.94 6.41 6.10
C GLY A 22 -7.89 6.61 7.29
N ARG A 23 -7.39 6.92 8.49
CA ARG A 23 -8.22 7.23 9.67
C ARG A 23 -9.01 8.52 9.50
N GLU A 24 -8.46 9.49 8.77
CA GLU A 24 -9.07 10.79 8.50
C GLU A 24 -9.74 10.83 7.11
N TYR A 25 -9.84 9.68 6.43
CA TYR A 25 -10.42 9.59 5.10
C TYR A 25 -11.89 10.08 5.09
N PRO A 26 -12.34 10.87 4.10
CA PRO A 26 -13.68 11.49 4.11
C PRO A 26 -14.86 10.51 4.23
N LEU A 27 -14.69 9.29 3.73
CA LEU A 27 -15.71 8.23 3.80
C LEU A 27 -15.57 7.33 5.04
N GLY A 28 -14.65 7.66 5.94
CA GLY A 28 -14.36 6.93 7.17
C GLY A 28 -13.39 5.76 7.01
N PHE A 29 -12.79 5.36 8.14
CA PHE A 29 -11.79 4.29 8.16
C PHE A 29 -12.35 2.92 7.79
N ASP A 30 -13.60 2.61 8.18
CA ASP A 30 -14.27 1.36 7.84
C ASP A 30 -14.54 1.21 6.33
N TYR A 31 -14.68 2.34 5.63
CA TYR A 31 -14.73 2.36 4.18
C TYR A 31 -13.33 2.15 3.56
N PHE A 32 -12.32 2.83 4.11
CA PHE A 32 -10.98 2.85 3.53
C PHE A 32 -10.21 1.53 3.73
N ARG A 33 -10.16 1.03 4.97
CA ARG A 33 -9.36 -0.14 5.38
C ARG A 33 -9.58 -1.39 4.51
N PRO A 34 -10.83 -1.88 4.26
CA PRO A 34 -11.02 -3.08 3.46
C PRO A 34 -10.59 -2.90 2.00
N ARG A 35 -10.72 -1.68 1.44
CA ARG A 35 -10.28 -1.38 0.07
C ARG A 35 -8.77 -1.38 -0.06
N LEU A 36 -8.08 -0.74 0.88
CA LEU A 36 -6.62 -0.79 0.94
C LEU A 36 -6.15 -2.24 1.10
N HIS A 37 -6.72 -2.98 2.03
CA HIS A 37 -6.34 -4.39 2.24
C HIS A 37 -6.53 -5.23 0.98
N LYS A 38 -7.67 -5.08 0.29
CA LYS A 38 -7.96 -5.77 -0.97
C LYS A 38 -6.93 -5.43 -2.06
N ALA A 39 -6.52 -4.17 -2.17
CA ALA A 39 -5.50 -3.75 -3.14
C ALA A 39 -4.14 -4.42 -2.88
N PHE A 40 -3.72 -4.54 -1.62
CA PHE A 40 -2.45 -5.18 -1.26
C PHE A 40 -2.51 -6.71 -1.36
N ILE A 41 -3.58 -7.34 -0.87
CA ILE A 41 -3.69 -8.82 -0.87
C ILE A 41 -3.78 -9.38 -2.30
N SER A 42 -4.41 -8.66 -3.23
CA SER A 42 -4.47 -9.08 -4.64
C SER A 42 -3.09 -9.18 -5.31
N LYS A 43 -2.07 -8.53 -4.75
CA LYS A 43 -0.68 -8.57 -5.23
C LYS A 43 0.27 -9.35 -4.31
N ALA A 44 -0.20 -10.01 -3.25
CA ALA A 44 0.65 -10.70 -2.26
C ALA A 44 1.46 -11.88 -2.83
N GLY A 45 0.99 -12.46 -3.93
CA GLY A 45 1.67 -13.51 -4.68
C GLY A 45 2.77 -13.03 -5.61
N GLU A 46 2.90 -11.72 -5.84
CA GLU A 46 3.88 -11.16 -6.78
C GLU A 46 5.32 -11.44 -6.33
N ARG A 47 6.18 -11.82 -7.27
CA ARG A 47 7.59 -12.15 -7.05
C ARG A 47 8.54 -11.38 -7.97
N ASP A 48 8.00 -10.75 -9.00
CA ASP A 48 8.74 -9.85 -9.88
C ASP A 48 9.08 -8.55 -9.14
N GLU A 49 10.37 -8.30 -8.94
CA GLU A 49 10.84 -7.13 -8.19
C GLU A 49 10.45 -5.80 -8.83
N ASP A 50 10.41 -5.73 -10.16
CA ASP A 50 10.08 -4.49 -10.88
C ASP A 50 8.58 -4.18 -10.77
N LYS A 51 7.73 -5.22 -10.78
CA LYS A 51 6.31 -5.05 -10.47
C LYS A 51 6.09 -4.63 -9.03
N ILE A 52 6.87 -5.17 -8.08
CA ILE A 52 6.80 -4.75 -6.68
C ILE A 52 7.22 -3.28 -6.53
N ARG A 53 8.34 -2.86 -7.15
CA ARG A 53 8.80 -1.46 -7.17
C ARG A 53 7.73 -0.52 -7.76
N LYS A 54 7.12 -0.89 -8.88
CA LYS A 54 6.00 -0.14 -9.48
C LYS A 54 4.80 -0.05 -8.54
N GLY A 55 4.47 -1.15 -7.84
CA GLY A 55 3.40 -1.17 -6.84
C GLY A 55 3.68 -0.24 -5.65
N ILE A 56 4.92 -0.19 -5.16
CA ILE A 56 5.35 0.73 -4.11
C ILE A 56 5.23 2.18 -4.61
N ALA A 57 5.73 2.49 -5.81
CA ALA A 57 5.63 3.84 -6.38
C ALA A 57 4.17 4.31 -6.56
N GLN A 58 3.28 3.41 -6.95
CA GLN A 58 1.84 3.69 -7.02
C GLN A 58 1.25 3.97 -5.63
N ALA A 59 1.66 3.22 -4.61
CA ALA A 59 1.20 3.44 -3.24
C ALA A 59 1.69 4.79 -2.67
N GLU A 60 2.92 5.19 -2.97
CA GLU A 60 3.48 6.51 -2.64
C GLU A 60 2.73 7.64 -3.34
N PHE A 61 2.33 7.45 -4.60
CA PHE A 61 1.48 8.42 -5.30
C PHE A 61 0.12 8.58 -4.60
N VAL A 62 -0.56 7.47 -4.31
CA VAL A 62 -1.85 7.48 -3.60
C VAL A 62 -1.73 8.10 -2.20
N LYS A 63 -0.62 7.88 -1.51
CA LYS A 63 -0.33 8.51 -0.22
C LYS A 63 -0.39 10.04 -0.33
N LYS A 64 0.32 10.62 -1.31
CA LYS A 64 0.33 12.06 -1.54
C LYS A 64 -1.05 12.62 -1.89
N GLU A 65 -1.83 11.88 -2.67
CA GLU A 65 -3.22 12.27 -2.97
C GLU A 65 -4.05 12.32 -1.69
N ILE A 66 -3.93 11.33 -0.79
CA ILE A 66 -4.65 11.31 0.49
C ILE A 66 -4.18 12.42 1.43
N GLU A 67 -2.88 12.73 1.45
CA GLU A 67 -2.33 13.85 2.24
C GLU A 67 -2.82 15.23 1.76
N ALA A 68 -3.32 15.31 0.53
CA ALA A 68 -3.84 16.54 -0.08
C ALA A 68 -5.38 16.67 -0.02
N LEU A 69 -6.09 15.66 0.49
CA LEU A 69 -7.54 15.69 0.73
C LEU A 69 -7.90 16.45 2.01
#